data_AF-A0A4Z0PM80-F1
#
_entry.id   AF-A0A4Z0PM80-F1
#
_cell.length_a   1.000
_cell.length_b   1.000
_cell.length_c   1.000
_cell.angle_alpha   90.00
_cell.angle_beta   90.00
_cell.angle_gamma   90.00
#
_symmetry.space_group_name_H-M   'P 1'
#
loop_
_entity.id
_entity.type
_entity.pdbx_description
1 polymer ?
#
loop_
_entity_poly.entity_id
_entity_poly.type
_entity_poly.pdbx_seq_one_letter_code
_entity_poly.pdbx_strand_id
1 'polypeptide(L)'
;MKKHILTLLLVLLCPFLSSGWGFLAHRTINQLAVYALPKSMQSFYYRHLPEIVRMATAPDERRDDDPKEAPKHYIDMDHYGEDPFGAMPKLWEKATAKYSADTLRKYGTVPWTVLETKEALTEAFRQRDSVAIVRLSAELGHYIADAYVPLHTTMNYDGQLTNQQGMHSLWESKLPERHLAEYKLDCEKAEYLKDPLRAIWTSVQESYGFLGDTFDKEEKVTRTFTTETKYTFSHKFGKTRRAYSDAFADAYHKEVGGQVAYRLKQAPTMVASMWLSAWQDAGKPDLDALLGNKPGKEEKEKLAIELKAWDKNELITQDLLLALHKEKAVEKADQINSAQDMVAPPAEEPAPAVPAPVTPAPATPLAEPEKVKVKTKNEEGSSKRKEKRKKEDKKENDGWN
;
A
#
# COMPACT_ATOMS: atom_id res chain seq x y z
N MET A 1 -15.67 18.44 40.74
CA MET A 1 -15.59 19.13 39.43
C MET A 1 -14.16 19.27 38.91
N LYS A 2 -13.22 19.91 39.63
CA LYS A 2 -11.82 20.09 39.17
C LYS A 2 -11.06 18.77 38.85
N LYS A 3 -11.30 17.69 39.62
CA LYS A 3 -10.68 16.37 39.36
C LYS A 3 -11.19 15.73 38.07
N HIS A 4 -12.48 15.83 37.77
CA HIS A 4 -13.07 15.30 36.52
C HIS A 4 -12.70 16.13 35.30
N ILE A 5 -12.52 17.44 35.44
CA ILE A 5 -12.01 18.31 34.36
C ILE A 5 -10.55 17.95 34.03
N LEU A 6 -9.72 17.65 35.03
CA LEU A 6 -8.34 17.20 34.82
C LEU A 6 -8.30 15.82 34.14
N THR A 7 -9.17 14.88 34.52
CA THR A 7 -9.27 13.57 33.86
C THR A 7 -9.81 13.70 32.42
N LEU A 8 -10.79 14.58 32.18
CA LEU A 8 -11.33 14.86 30.85
C LEU A 8 -10.27 15.51 29.94
N LEU A 9 -9.48 16.45 30.48
CA LEU A 9 -8.34 17.04 29.78
C LEU A 9 -7.24 16.01 29.49
N LEU A 10 -6.95 15.09 30.42
CA LEU A 10 -5.95 14.02 30.22
C LEU A 10 -6.39 13.01 29.13
N VAL A 11 -7.69 12.71 29.07
CA VAL A 11 -8.30 11.82 28.06
C VAL A 11 -8.40 12.51 26.70
N LEU A 12 -8.69 13.82 26.66
CA LEU A 12 -8.75 14.62 25.43
C LEU A 12 -7.36 15.01 24.87
N LEU A 13 -6.30 15.00 25.69
CA LEU A 13 -4.91 15.25 25.26
C LEU A 13 -4.14 13.96 24.88
N CYS A 14 -4.66 12.76 25.19
CA CYS A 14 -4.05 11.50 24.78
C CYS A 14 -4.08 11.16 23.26
N PRO A 15 -4.99 11.66 22.40
CA PRO A 15 -5.02 11.23 21.00
C PRO A 15 -3.89 11.83 20.15
N PHE A 16 -3.07 12.74 20.69
CA PHE A 16 -1.96 13.36 19.95
C PHE A 16 -0.60 12.64 20.09
N LEU A 17 -0.56 11.49 20.77
CA LEU A 17 0.69 10.74 21.05
C LEU A 17 0.80 9.38 20.34
N SER A 18 -0.12 9.04 19.45
CA SER A 18 -0.04 7.78 18.70
C SER A 18 0.79 7.95 17.43
N SER A 19 2.10 7.71 17.51
CA SER A 19 2.93 7.42 16.33
C SER A 19 2.28 6.31 15.49
N GLY A 20 2.32 6.41 14.16
CA GLY A 20 1.79 5.40 13.26
C GLY A 20 2.68 4.16 13.25
N TRP A 21 2.45 3.22 14.17
CA TRP A 21 3.30 2.04 14.33
C TRP A 21 3.21 1.02 13.16
N GLY A 22 2.30 1.22 12.19
CA GLY A 22 2.17 0.36 11.00
C GLY A 22 3.27 0.51 9.95
N PHE A 23 4.24 1.39 10.17
CA PHE A 23 5.24 1.81 9.19
C PHE A 23 6.66 1.33 9.46
N LEU A 24 6.85 0.62 10.58
CA LEU A 24 8.16 0.23 11.08
C LEU A 24 8.96 -0.60 10.06
N ALA A 25 8.30 -1.55 9.39
CA ALA A 25 8.95 -2.43 8.41
C ALA A 25 9.44 -1.66 7.18
N HIS A 26 8.58 -0.83 6.57
CA HIS A 26 8.92 0.02 5.42
C HIS A 26 10.14 0.91 5.67
N ARG A 27 10.15 1.58 6.84
CA ARG A 27 11.25 2.43 7.31
C ARG A 27 12.54 1.63 7.52
N THR A 28 12.43 0.45 8.14
CA THR A 28 13.58 -0.45 8.36
C THR A 28 14.15 -0.92 7.02
N ILE A 29 13.31 -1.38 6.10
CA ILE A 29 13.74 -1.88 4.78
C ILE A 29 14.54 -0.83 4.02
N ASN A 30 14.03 0.41 3.98
CA ASN A 30 14.70 1.51 3.29
C ASN A 30 16.06 1.85 3.90
N GLN A 31 16.18 1.84 5.24
CA GLN A 31 17.46 2.06 5.90
C GLN A 31 18.47 0.96 5.58
N LEU A 32 18.07 -0.31 5.69
CA LEU A 32 18.95 -1.44 5.38
C LEU A 32 19.39 -1.43 3.91
N ALA A 33 18.51 -1.03 2.99
CA ALA A 33 18.84 -0.93 1.57
C ALA A 33 19.99 0.07 1.30
N VAL A 34 20.08 1.18 2.06
CA VAL A 34 21.19 2.14 1.94
C VAL A 34 22.53 1.49 2.29
N TYR A 35 22.56 0.61 3.29
CA TYR A 35 23.78 -0.09 3.71
C TYR A 35 24.24 -1.14 2.69
N ALA A 36 23.32 -1.72 1.93
CA ALA A 36 23.60 -2.70 0.88
C ALA A 36 24.14 -2.10 -0.43
N LEU A 37 24.10 -0.77 -0.59
CA LEU A 37 24.57 -0.08 -1.80
C LEU A 37 26.10 -0.13 -1.97
N PRO A 38 26.60 -0.07 -3.22
CA PRO A 38 28.03 0.09 -3.46
C PRO A 38 28.54 1.45 -2.98
N LYS A 39 29.85 1.51 -2.68
CA LYS A 39 30.52 2.73 -2.18
C LYS A 39 30.27 3.99 -3.02
N SER A 40 30.13 3.84 -4.34
CA SER A 40 29.88 4.95 -5.27
C SER A 40 28.50 5.60 -5.12
N MET A 41 27.56 4.93 -4.44
CA MET A 41 26.22 5.46 -4.16
C MET A 41 26.01 5.74 -2.67
N GLN A 42 26.73 5.03 -1.81
CA GLN A 42 26.48 5.01 -0.38
C GLN A 42 26.59 6.39 0.28
N SER A 43 27.53 7.25 -0.14
CA SER A 43 27.65 8.60 0.43
C SER A 43 26.44 9.49 0.16
N PHE A 44 25.92 9.49 -1.08
CA PHE A 44 24.72 10.24 -1.43
C PHE A 44 23.51 9.75 -0.63
N TYR A 45 23.27 8.44 -0.66
CA TYR A 45 22.12 7.84 0.01
C TYR A 45 22.19 7.98 1.54
N TYR A 46 23.38 7.84 2.14
CA TYR A 46 23.55 8.00 3.57
C TYR A 46 23.26 9.43 4.04
N ARG A 47 23.68 10.45 3.28
CA ARG A 47 23.34 11.84 3.60
C ARG A 47 21.83 12.08 3.63
N HIS A 48 21.12 11.45 2.71
CA HIS A 48 19.67 11.58 2.58
C HIS A 48 18.90 10.51 3.37
N LEU A 49 19.59 9.65 4.13
CA LEU A 49 18.98 8.52 4.84
C LEU A 49 17.80 8.93 5.74
N PRO A 50 17.88 10.03 6.54
CA PRO A 50 16.73 10.46 7.34
C PRO A 50 15.48 10.77 6.50
N GLU A 51 15.65 11.40 5.34
CA GLU A 51 14.53 11.73 4.44
C GLU A 51 14.02 10.48 3.71
N ILE A 52 14.92 9.59 3.26
CA ILE A 52 14.53 8.31 2.66
C ILE A 52 13.68 7.48 3.63
N VAL A 53 14.12 7.38 4.89
CA VAL A 53 13.38 6.67 5.94
C VAL A 53 12.04 7.35 6.22
N ARG A 54 11.99 8.68 6.32
CA ARG A 54 10.74 9.42 6.54
C ARG A 54 9.75 9.25 5.39
N MET A 55 10.24 9.26 4.15
CA MET A 55 9.40 9.15 2.95
C MET A 55 8.98 7.72 2.61
N ALA A 56 9.52 6.70 3.31
CA ALA A 56 9.17 5.30 3.11
C ALA A 56 7.69 4.97 3.35
N THR A 57 6.92 5.88 3.94
CA THR A 57 5.48 5.75 4.26
C THR A 57 4.61 6.69 3.44
N ALA A 58 5.21 7.57 2.65
CA ALA A 58 4.51 8.61 1.93
C ALA A 58 3.44 8.08 0.95
N PRO A 59 3.63 6.93 0.25
CA PRO A 59 2.56 6.34 -0.56
C PRO A 59 1.30 6.01 0.26
N ASP A 60 1.48 5.36 1.41
CA ASP A 60 0.38 4.99 2.32
C ASP A 60 -0.37 6.21 2.89
N GLU A 61 0.38 7.27 3.21
CA GLU A 61 -0.16 8.54 3.70
C GLU A 61 -0.97 9.25 2.61
N ARG A 62 -0.50 9.21 1.36
CA ARG A 62 -1.12 9.91 0.23
C ARG A 62 -2.42 9.24 -0.24
N ARG A 63 -2.71 8.01 0.17
CA ARG A 63 -3.96 7.30 -0.15
C ARG A 63 -5.22 8.05 0.27
N ASP A 64 -5.15 8.82 1.35
CA ASP A 64 -6.30 9.61 1.83
C ASP A 64 -6.61 10.80 0.89
N ASP A 65 -5.61 11.28 0.14
CA ASP A 65 -5.72 12.43 -0.78
C ASP A 65 -5.79 12.04 -2.26
N ASP A 66 -5.18 10.92 -2.66
CA ASP A 66 -5.19 10.38 -4.04
C ASP A 66 -5.98 9.06 -4.11
N PRO A 67 -7.20 9.07 -4.66
CA PRO A 67 -8.02 7.85 -4.78
C PRO A 67 -7.42 6.81 -5.74
N LYS A 68 -6.41 7.17 -6.55
CA LYS A 68 -5.70 6.25 -7.45
C LYS A 68 -4.51 5.57 -6.79
N GLU A 69 -4.18 5.93 -5.56
CA GLU A 69 -3.01 5.38 -4.86
C GLU A 69 -3.27 3.98 -4.32
N ALA A 70 -4.44 3.74 -3.72
CA ALA A 70 -4.73 2.47 -3.03
C ALA A 70 -4.41 1.21 -3.87
N PRO A 71 -4.76 1.12 -5.17
CA PRO A 71 -4.46 -0.06 -5.98
C PRO A 71 -2.98 -0.28 -6.29
N LYS A 72 -2.10 0.68 -5.99
CA LYS A 72 -0.67 0.56 -6.28
C LYS A 72 0.08 -0.31 -5.26
N HIS A 73 -0.55 -0.63 -4.13
CA HIS A 73 0.06 -1.34 -3.00
C HIS A 73 -0.15 -2.87 -3.04
N TYR A 74 -1.01 -3.38 -3.90
CA TYR A 74 -1.33 -4.81 -3.91
C TYR A 74 -1.57 -5.34 -5.32
N ILE A 75 -1.75 -6.65 -5.44
CA ILE A 75 -2.33 -7.33 -6.60
C ILE A 75 -3.03 -8.61 -6.16
N ASP A 76 -4.37 -8.64 -6.22
CA ASP A 76 -5.18 -9.77 -5.77
C ASP A 76 -5.07 -10.93 -6.77
N MET A 77 -4.01 -11.71 -6.69
CA MET A 77 -3.70 -12.75 -7.67
C MET A 77 -4.77 -13.84 -7.70
N ASP A 78 -5.38 -14.16 -6.55
CA ASP A 78 -6.49 -15.11 -6.43
C ASP A 78 -7.77 -14.69 -7.18
N HIS A 79 -7.88 -13.43 -7.62
CA HIS A 79 -8.94 -13.00 -8.53
C HIS A 79 -8.80 -13.61 -9.93
N TYR A 80 -7.57 -13.88 -10.39
CA TYR A 80 -7.28 -14.19 -11.79
C TYR A 80 -7.33 -15.69 -12.14
N GLY A 81 -7.91 -16.51 -11.26
CA GLY A 81 -8.18 -17.94 -11.49
C GLY A 81 -7.33 -18.86 -10.62
N GLU A 82 -7.42 -20.17 -10.90
CA GLU A 82 -6.74 -21.21 -10.11
C GLU A 82 -5.22 -21.27 -10.31
N ASP A 83 -4.74 -20.94 -11.52
CA ASP A 83 -3.31 -20.73 -11.81
C ASP A 83 -3.07 -19.28 -12.23
N PRO A 84 -3.05 -18.34 -11.27
CA PRO A 84 -3.02 -16.93 -11.59
C PRO A 84 -1.65 -16.49 -12.16
N PHE A 85 -0.56 -17.18 -11.81
CA PHE A 85 0.78 -16.85 -12.33
C PHE A 85 1.06 -17.44 -13.72
N GLY A 86 0.42 -18.55 -14.09
CA GLY A 86 0.39 -19.04 -15.47
C GLY A 86 -0.53 -18.21 -16.36
N ALA A 87 -1.63 -17.69 -15.82
CA ALA A 87 -2.62 -16.94 -16.57
C ALA A 87 -2.29 -15.44 -16.74
N MET A 88 -1.68 -14.78 -15.76
CA MET A 88 -1.45 -13.33 -15.76
C MET A 88 -0.30 -12.94 -16.70
N PRO A 89 -0.57 -12.12 -17.75
CA PRO A 89 0.52 -11.54 -18.54
C PRO A 89 1.32 -10.55 -17.69
N LYS A 90 2.64 -10.71 -17.69
CA LYS A 90 3.55 -9.90 -16.86
C LYS A 90 3.74 -8.47 -17.38
N LEU A 91 3.64 -8.28 -18.69
CA LEU A 91 3.73 -6.97 -19.34
C LEU A 91 2.39 -6.25 -19.28
N TRP A 92 2.39 -4.97 -18.88
CA TRP A 92 1.18 -4.16 -18.71
C TRP A 92 0.29 -4.14 -19.95
N GLU A 93 0.86 -3.92 -21.13
CA GLU A 93 0.10 -3.90 -22.39
C GLU A 93 -0.62 -5.23 -22.67
N LYS A 94 0.02 -6.36 -22.35
CA LYS A 94 -0.59 -7.69 -22.50
C LYS A 94 -1.64 -7.95 -21.43
N ALA A 95 -1.40 -7.48 -20.20
CA ALA A 95 -2.34 -7.63 -19.09
C ALA A 95 -3.62 -6.83 -19.35
N THR A 96 -3.49 -5.58 -19.80
CA THR A 96 -4.61 -4.69 -20.14
C THR A 96 -5.39 -5.20 -21.34
N ALA A 97 -4.72 -5.77 -22.35
CA ALA A 97 -5.40 -6.42 -23.47
C ALA A 97 -6.24 -7.64 -23.04
N LYS A 98 -5.85 -8.33 -21.97
CA LYS A 98 -6.56 -9.51 -21.45
C LYS A 98 -7.67 -9.18 -20.45
N TYR A 99 -7.42 -8.26 -19.50
CA TYR A 99 -8.30 -8.02 -18.35
C TYR A 99 -8.93 -6.63 -18.30
N SER A 100 -8.58 -5.70 -19.21
CA SER A 100 -8.85 -4.26 -19.13
C SER A 100 -8.09 -3.53 -18.01
N ALA A 101 -7.76 -2.26 -18.23
CA ALA A 101 -7.05 -1.46 -17.23
C ALA A 101 -7.88 -1.21 -15.96
N ASP A 102 -9.22 -1.13 -16.07
CA ASP A 102 -10.09 -0.87 -14.92
C ASP A 102 -10.15 -2.07 -13.98
N THR A 103 -10.19 -3.29 -14.52
CA THR A 103 -10.07 -4.52 -13.71
C THR A 103 -8.73 -4.56 -13.00
N LEU A 104 -7.62 -4.33 -13.71
CA LEU A 104 -6.29 -4.34 -13.09
C LEU A 104 -6.18 -3.29 -11.97
N ARG A 105 -6.70 -2.08 -12.18
CA ARG A 105 -6.74 -1.05 -11.12
C ARG A 105 -7.71 -1.39 -9.99
N LYS A 106 -8.71 -2.22 -10.20
CA LYS A 106 -9.61 -2.66 -9.12
C LYS A 106 -8.97 -3.73 -8.26
N TYR A 107 -8.19 -4.63 -8.86
CA TYR A 107 -7.58 -5.78 -8.21
C TYR A 107 -6.06 -5.63 -8.03
N GLY A 108 -5.57 -4.39 -8.07
CA GLY A 108 -4.19 -4.05 -7.74
C GLY A 108 -3.18 -4.12 -8.88
N THR A 109 -2.16 -3.28 -8.76
CA THR A 109 -1.18 -2.96 -9.79
C THR A 109 0.27 -2.92 -9.31
N VAL A 110 0.56 -3.35 -8.08
CA VAL A 110 1.90 -3.22 -7.46
C VAL A 110 3.07 -3.68 -8.34
N PRO A 111 3.00 -4.78 -9.13
CA PRO A 111 4.14 -5.20 -9.94
C PRO A 111 4.53 -4.16 -11.01
N TRP A 112 3.53 -3.49 -11.57
CA TRP A 112 3.73 -2.47 -12.60
C TRP A 112 4.09 -1.13 -11.98
N THR A 113 3.49 -0.75 -10.85
CA THR A 113 3.89 0.44 -10.08
C THR A 113 5.37 0.40 -9.73
N VAL A 114 5.89 -0.75 -9.27
CA VAL A 114 7.32 -0.89 -8.95
C VAL A 114 8.18 -0.63 -10.19
N LEU A 115 7.82 -1.19 -11.34
CA LEU A 115 8.57 -0.99 -12.58
C LEU A 115 8.51 0.48 -13.05
N GLU A 116 7.32 1.08 -13.08
CA GLU A 116 7.11 2.48 -13.45
C GLU A 116 7.89 3.43 -12.53
N THR A 117 7.86 3.19 -11.22
CA THR A 117 8.60 3.99 -10.24
C THR A 117 10.12 3.84 -10.42
N LYS A 118 10.60 2.63 -10.73
CA LYS A 118 12.01 2.39 -11.08
C LYS A 118 12.41 3.13 -12.36
N GLU A 119 11.55 3.16 -13.37
CA GLU A 119 11.79 3.90 -14.62
C GLU A 119 11.82 5.41 -14.38
N ALA A 120 10.89 5.94 -13.57
CA ALA A 120 10.91 7.33 -13.13
C ALA A 120 12.20 7.67 -12.35
N LEU A 121 12.64 6.78 -11.46
CA LEU A 121 13.91 6.95 -10.73
C LEU A 121 15.11 6.95 -11.68
N THR A 122 15.08 6.10 -12.71
CA THR A 122 16.12 6.07 -13.77
C THR A 122 16.20 7.42 -14.49
N GLU A 123 15.05 8.02 -14.80
CA GLU A 123 15.00 9.36 -15.42
C GLU A 123 15.49 10.44 -14.46
N ALA A 124 15.10 10.40 -13.19
CA ALA A 124 15.59 11.34 -12.18
C ALA A 124 17.13 11.31 -12.04
N PHE A 125 17.73 10.12 -12.08
CA PHE A 125 19.19 9.98 -12.16
C PHE A 125 19.78 10.61 -13.42
N ARG A 126 19.17 10.37 -14.58
CA ARG A 126 19.63 10.93 -15.87
C ARG A 126 19.59 12.46 -15.85
N GLN A 127 18.55 13.03 -15.26
CA GLN A 127 18.36 14.47 -15.09
C GLN A 127 19.18 15.07 -13.93
N ARG A 128 19.79 14.23 -13.09
CA ARG A 128 20.53 14.63 -11.89
C ARG A 128 19.67 15.43 -10.88
N ASP A 129 18.38 15.14 -10.84
CA ASP A 129 17.45 15.74 -9.89
C ASP A 129 17.55 15.03 -8.54
N SER A 130 18.36 15.57 -7.63
CA SER A 130 18.59 14.98 -6.31
C SER A 130 17.32 14.87 -5.46
N VAL A 131 16.39 15.82 -5.59
CA VAL A 131 15.12 15.81 -4.85
C VAL A 131 14.24 14.66 -5.34
N ALA A 132 14.11 14.52 -6.67
CA ALA A 132 13.36 13.43 -7.26
C ALA A 132 14.00 12.06 -6.99
N ILE A 133 15.34 11.95 -7.04
CA ILE A 133 16.06 10.70 -6.71
C ILE A 133 15.73 10.23 -5.30
N VAL A 134 15.81 11.12 -4.30
CA VAL A 134 15.54 10.78 -2.90
C VAL A 134 14.09 10.34 -2.71
N ARG A 135 13.15 11.13 -3.22
CA ARG A 135 11.71 10.82 -3.12
C ARG A 135 11.37 9.49 -3.80
N LEU A 136 11.74 9.33 -5.07
CA LEU A 136 11.42 8.13 -5.84
C LEU A 136 12.14 6.89 -5.31
N SER A 137 13.32 7.05 -4.69
CA SER A 137 13.99 5.94 -4.02
C SER A 137 13.17 5.42 -2.84
N ALA A 138 12.67 6.32 -1.99
CA ALA A 138 11.85 5.96 -0.84
C ALA A 138 10.50 5.34 -1.25
N GLU A 139 9.81 5.96 -2.22
CA GLU A 139 8.54 5.45 -2.75
C GLU A 139 8.72 4.09 -3.45
N LEU A 140 9.79 3.91 -4.23
CA LEU A 140 10.12 2.61 -4.80
C LEU A 140 10.39 1.56 -3.72
N GLY A 141 11.08 1.95 -2.64
CA GLY A 141 11.30 1.10 -1.48
C GLY A 141 9.99 0.62 -0.84
N HIS A 142 8.99 1.49 -0.76
CA HIS A 142 7.65 1.17 -0.24
C HIS A 142 6.94 0.13 -1.10
N TYR A 143 6.76 0.38 -2.40
CA TYR A 143 6.03 -0.55 -3.28
C TYR A 143 6.76 -1.90 -3.43
N ILE A 144 8.10 -1.92 -3.34
CA ILE A 144 8.83 -3.18 -3.28
C ILE A 144 8.50 -3.89 -1.96
N ALA A 145 8.56 -3.21 -0.81
CA ALA A 145 8.22 -3.82 0.47
C ALA A 145 6.80 -4.42 0.50
N ASP A 146 5.82 -3.73 -0.10
CA ASP A 146 4.45 -4.23 -0.29
C ASP A 146 4.41 -5.54 -1.09
N ALA A 147 5.18 -5.64 -2.18
CA ALA A 147 5.29 -6.87 -2.95
C ALA A 147 5.87 -8.06 -2.14
N TYR A 148 6.52 -7.79 -1.00
CA TYR A 148 7.00 -8.82 -0.06
C TYR A 148 5.98 -9.24 1.01
N VAL A 149 4.82 -8.59 1.07
CA VAL A 149 3.71 -8.92 1.97
C VAL A 149 2.77 -9.95 1.31
N PRO A 150 2.61 -11.16 1.88
CA PRO A 150 1.69 -12.17 1.35
C PRO A 150 0.26 -11.65 1.21
N LEU A 151 -0.22 -10.93 2.22
CA LEU A 151 -1.59 -10.43 2.28
C LEU A 151 -1.87 -9.34 1.23
N HIS A 152 -0.86 -8.74 0.60
CA HIS A 152 -1.02 -7.85 -0.56
C HIS A 152 -1.19 -8.60 -1.89
N THR A 153 -1.39 -9.92 -1.83
CA THR A 153 -1.53 -10.76 -3.03
C THR A 153 -2.89 -11.46 -3.16
N THR A 154 -3.87 -11.11 -2.31
CA THR A 154 -5.15 -11.85 -2.18
C THR A 154 -6.33 -10.94 -1.85
N MET A 155 -7.49 -11.25 -2.43
CA MET A 155 -8.78 -10.65 -2.03
C MET A 155 -9.13 -10.91 -0.56
N ASN A 156 -8.51 -11.90 0.10
CA ASN A 156 -8.67 -12.19 1.53
C ASN A 156 -7.63 -11.45 2.40
N TYR A 157 -7.12 -10.30 1.96
CA TYR A 157 -5.99 -9.60 2.59
C TYR A 157 -6.11 -9.40 4.11
N ASP A 158 -7.32 -9.14 4.63
CA ASP A 158 -7.55 -8.93 6.07
C ASP A 158 -8.16 -10.16 6.75
N GLY A 159 -8.26 -11.31 6.08
CA GLY A 159 -8.92 -12.51 6.58
C GLY A 159 -10.45 -12.43 6.59
N GLN A 160 -11.03 -11.47 5.87
CA GLN A 160 -12.47 -11.19 5.83
C GLN A 160 -13.30 -12.31 5.20
N LEU A 161 -12.71 -13.16 4.36
CA LEU A 161 -13.37 -14.29 3.70
C LEU A 161 -13.24 -15.59 4.52
N THR A 162 -12.36 -15.62 5.52
CA THR A 162 -12.05 -16.80 6.34
C THR A 162 -12.32 -16.61 7.83
N ASN A 163 -12.98 -15.51 8.23
CA ASN A 163 -13.25 -15.13 9.62
C ASN A 163 -11.99 -14.86 10.48
N GLN A 164 -10.91 -14.40 9.84
CA GLN A 164 -9.63 -14.07 10.45
C GLN A 164 -9.39 -12.54 10.40
N GLN A 165 -10.45 -11.77 10.63
CA GLN A 165 -10.45 -10.31 10.40
C GLN A 165 -9.40 -9.59 11.27
N GLY A 166 -8.54 -8.78 10.65
CA GLY A 166 -7.40 -8.11 11.28
C GLY A 166 -6.04 -8.74 10.96
N MET A 167 -6.00 -9.77 10.10
CA MET A 167 -4.78 -10.49 9.73
C MET A 167 -3.75 -9.58 9.08
N HIS A 168 -4.19 -8.60 8.30
CA HIS A 168 -3.31 -7.66 7.62
C HIS A 168 -2.48 -6.86 8.62
N SER A 169 -3.16 -6.25 9.59
CA SER A 169 -2.50 -5.48 10.65
C SER A 169 -1.67 -6.34 11.60
N LEU A 170 -2.07 -7.60 11.84
CA LEU A 170 -1.26 -8.55 12.61
C LEU A 170 0.10 -8.77 11.93
N TRP A 171 0.09 -9.13 10.65
CA TRP A 171 1.30 -9.50 9.91
C TRP A 171 2.21 -8.29 9.67
N GLU A 172 1.67 -7.19 9.16
CA GLU A 172 2.47 -6.04 8.69
C GLU A 172 2.90 -5.12 9.82
N SER A 173 2.07 -4.94 10.84
CA SER A 173 2.35 -3.99 11.92
C SER A 173 2.74 -4.70 13.19
N LYS A 174 1.82 -5.50 13.74
CA LYS A 174 1.96 -6.00 15.11
C LYS A 174 3.14 -6.96 15.27
N LEU A 175 3.39 -7.84 14.29
CA LEU A 175 4.53 -8.76 14.35
C LEU A 175 5.88 -8.01 14.32
N PRO A 176 6.18 -7.12 13.36
CA PRO A 176 7.38 -6.29 13.42
C PRO A 176 7.48 -5.46 14.69
N GLU A 177 6.42 -4.76 15.11
CA GLU A 177 6.41 -3.93 16.32
C GLU A 177 6.87 -4.70 17.57
N ARG A 178 6.53 -5.99 17.65
CA ARG A 178 6.83 -6.83 18.81
C ARG A 178 8.19 -7.52 18.74
N HIS A 179 8.57 -8.01 17.56
CA HIS A 179 9.66 -8.99 17.43
C HIS A 179 10.86 -8.48 16.63
N LEU A 180 10.84 -7.24 16.12
CA LEU A 180 11.95 -6.72 15.31
C LEU A 180 13.33 -6.81 16.01
N ALA A 181 13.36 -6.62 17.34
CA ALA A 181 14.58 -6.73 18.13
C ALA A 181 15.15 -8.17 18.21
N GLU A 182 14.33 -9.18 17.93
CA GLU A 182 14.73 -10.59 17.88
C GLU A 182 15.25 -10.98 16.49
N TYR A 183 14.97 -10.16 15.47
CA TYR A 183 15.33 -10.47 14.10
C TYR A 183 16.78 -10.13 13.80
N LYS A 184 17.35 -10.89 12.86
CA LYS A 184 18.60 -10.52 12.20
C LYS A 184 18.28 -9.54 11.08
N LEU A 185 18.59 -8.27 11.28
CA LEU A 185 18.37 -7.18 10.32
C LEU A 185 19.49 -7.13 9.27
N ASP A 186 19.74 -8.24 8.57
CA ASP A 186 20.71 -8.33 7.49
C ASP A 186 20.05 -8.36 6.11
N CYS A 187 20.83 -8.07 5.07
CA CYS A 187 20.44 -8.25 3.68
C CYS A 187 21.69 -8.43 2.81
N GLU A 188 21.50 -8.96 1.60
CA GLU A 188 22.58 -9.11 0.62
C GLU A 188 22.89 -7.78 -0.07
N LYS A 189 24.12 -7.65 -0.58
CA LYS A 189 24.57 -6.47 -1.34
C LYS A 189 23.75 -6.28 -2.61
N ALA A 190 23.58 -5.03 -3.03
CA ALA A 190 22.88 -4.68 -4.25
C ALA A 190 23.54 -5.29 -5.49
N GLU A 191 22.72 -5.87 -6.37
CA GLU A 191 23.14 -6.40 -7.66
C GLU A 191 22.37 -5.74 -8.81
N TYR A 192 22.98 -5.71 -10.00
CA TYR A 192 22.30 -5.19 -11.18
C TYR A 192 21.27 -6.22 -11.68
N LEU A 193 20.02 -5.78 -11.79
CA LEU A 193 18.90 -6.60 -12.26
C LEU A 193 18.78 -6.49 -13.78
N LYS A 194 19.20 -7.55 -14.49
CA LYS A 194 19.05 -7.64 -15.95
C LYS A 194 17.59 -7.69 -16.41
N ASP A 195 16.71 -8.21 -15.56
CA ASP A 195 15.28 -8.33 -15.81
C ASP A 195 14.52 -7.95 -14.53
N PRO A 196 14.35 -6.63 -14.28
CA PRO A 196 13.63 -6.14 -13.11
C PRO A 196 12.20 -6.65 -13.05
N LEU A 197 11.51 -6.71 -14.19
CA LEU A 197 10.13 -7.17 -14.27
C LEU A 197 10.00 -8.61 -13.77
N ARG A 198 10.84 -9.53 -14.26
CA ARG A 198 10.84 -10.92 -13.78
C ARG A 198 11.11 -10.99 -12.28
N ALA A 199 12.07 -10.23 -11.77
CA ALA A 199 12.40 -10.21 -10.35
C ALA A 199 11.19 -9.77 -9.49
N ILE A 200 10.45 -8.73 -9.91
CA ILE A 200 9.23 -8.26 -9.23
C ILE A 200 8.17 -9.36 -9.18
N TRP A 201 7.88 -9.98 -10.33
CA TRP A 201 6.89 -11.06 -10.39
C TRP A 201 7.30 -12.29 -9.57
N THR A 202 8.59 -12.60 -9.50
CA THR A 202 9.10 -13.65 -8.60
C THR A 202 8.82 -13.31 -7.14
N SER A 203 9.09 -12.08 -6.69
CA SER A 203 8.79 -11.67 -5.32
C SER A 203 7.30 -11.78 -4.98
N VAL A 204 6.41 -11.37 -5.89
CA VAL A 204 4.95 -11.48 -5.73
C VAL A 204 4.50 -12.94 -5.68
N GLN A 205 5.07 -13.80 -6.55
CA GLN A 205 4.77 -15.23 -6.55
C GLN A 205 5.21 -15.92 -5.26
N GLU A 206 6.40 -15.57 -4.76
CA GLU A 206 6.87 -16.05 -3.46
C GLU A 206 5.94 -15.59 -2.32
N SER A 207 5.57 -14.30 -2.29
CA SER A 207 4.61 -13.75 -1.32
C SER A 207 3.30 -14.52 -1.32
N TYR A 208 2.73 -14.76 -2.50
CA TYR A 208 1.50 -15.52 -2.67
C TYR A 208 1.64 -16.96 -2.14
N GLY A 209 2.79 -17.59 -2.36
CA GLY A 209 3.10 -18.93 -1.85
C GLY A 209 3.04 -19.05 -0.32
N PHE A 210 3.21 -17.95 0.42
CA PHE A 210 3.11 -17.94 1.89
C PHE A 210 1.67 -17.84 2.41
N LEU A 211 0.65 -17.63 1.56
CA LEU A 211 -0.73 -17.41 2.01
C LEU A 211 -1.30 -18.61 2.78
N GLY A 212 -1.03 -19.84 2.33
CA GLY A 212 -1.48 -21.06 3.00
C GLY A 212 -0.99 -21.10 4.45
N ASP A 213 0.33 -21.03 4.65
CA ASP A 213 0.92 -20.97 6.00
C ASP A 213 0.41 -19.78 6.81
N THR A 214 0.22 -18.62 6.18
CA THR A 214 -0.26 -17.40 6.86
C THR A 214 -1.64 -17.63 7.49
N PHE A 215 -2.59 -18.21 6.74
CA PHE A 215 -3.94 -18.43 7.26
C PHE A 215 -4.06 -19.71 8.11
N ASP A 216 -3.46 -20.82 7.69
CA ASP A 216 -3.57 -22.11 8.39
C ASP A 216 -2.98 -22.05 9.79
N LYS A 217 -1.87 -21.31 9.95
CA LYS A 217 -1.21 -21.15 11.24
C LYS A 217 -1.96 -20.21 12.17
N GLU A 218 -2.60 -19.17 11.64
CA GLU A 218 -3.50 -18.35 12.47
C GLU A 218 -4.68 -19.19 12.96
N GLU A 219 -5.26 -20.04 12.09
CA GLU A 219 -6.37 -20.91 12.48
C GLU A 219 -5.92 -21.90 13.56
N LYS A 220 -4.72 -22.49 13.39
CA LYS A 220 -4.12 -23.38 14.39
C LYS A 220 -3.97 -22.70 15.74
N VAL A 221 -3.44 -21.47 15.79
CA VAL A 221 -3.29 -20.72 17.04
C VAL A 221 -4.65 -20.30 17.61
N THR A 222 -5.62 -19.94 16.76
CA THR A 222 -6.98 -19.62 17.19
C THR A 222 -7.61 -20.71 18.06
N ARG A 223 -7.34 -21.99 17.77
CA ARG A 223 -7.86 -23.13 18.55
C ARG A 223 -7.33 -23.19 19.99
N THR A 224 -6.28 -22.44 20.32
CA THR A 224 -5.71 -22.38 21.68
C THR A 224 -6.12 -21.10 22.45
N PHE A 225 -6.97 -20.25 21.87
CA PHE A 225 -7.42 -19.00 22.47
C PHE A 225 -8.95 -18.96 22.55
N THR A 226 -9.47 -18.20 23.52
CA THR A 226 -10.89 -17.80 23.53
C THR A 226 -11.03 -16.46 22.82
N THR A 227 -12.25 -16.07 22.42
CA THR A 227 -12.50 -14.78 21.78
C THR A 227 -11.98 -13.60 22.61
N GLU A 228 -12.14 -13.69 23.94
CA GLU A 228 -11.76 -12.66 24.91
C GLU A 228 -10.23 -12.52 25.05
N THR A 229 -9.48 -13.60 24.84
CA THR A 229 -8.02 -13.60 24.94
C THR A 229 -7.33 -13.42 23.59
N LYS A 230 -8.02 -13.77 22.49
CA LYS A 230 -7.56 -13.60 21.12
C LYS A 230 -7.47 -12.13 20.71
N TYR A 231 -8.43 -11.31 21.14
CA TYR A 231 -8.55 -9.92 20.69
C TYR A 231 -8.42 -8.91 21.82
N THR A 232 -7.98 -7.71 21.45
CA THR A 232 -8.00 -6.50 22.26
C THR A 232 -8.61 -5.35 21.44
N PHE A 233 -8.89 -4.23 22.08
CA PHE A 233 -9.27 -3.00 21.39
C PHE A 233 -8.06 -2.06 21.35
N SER A 234 -7.69 -1.64 20.14
CA SER A 234 -6.64 -0.67 19.91
C SER A 234 -7.26 0.65 19.45
N HIS A 235 -6.75 1.76 19.98
CA HIS A 235 -7.11 3.10 19.54
C HIS A 235 -5.92 3.70 18.80
N LYS A 236 -5.98 3.72 17.46
CA LYS A 236 -4.95 4.30 16.57
C LYS A 236 -5.66 5.28 15.60
N PHE A 237 -5.03 6.41 15.31
CA PHE A 237 -5.55 7.43 14.38
C PHE A 237 -7.01 7.88 14.68
N GLY A 238 -7.35 8.07 15.96
CA GLY A 238 -8.70 8.47 16.39
C GLY A 238 -9.79 7.41 16.18
N LYS A 239 -9.44 6.18 15.76
CA LYS A 239 -10.38 5.08 15.53
C LYS A 239 -10.10 3.94 16.50
N THR A 240 -11.14 3.47 17.19
CA THR A 240 -11.07 2.24 17.98
C THR A 240 -11.42 1.05 17.10
N ARG A 241 -10.52 0.07 17.01
CA ARG A 241 -10.73 -1.17 16.26
C ARG A 241 -10.37 -2.37 17.12
N ARG A 242 -11.06 -3.48 16.88
CA ARG A 242 -10.64 -4.79 17.38
C ARG A 242 -9.34 -5.16 16.68
N ALA A 243 -8.36 -5.61 17.45
CA ALA A 243 -7.06 -6.06 16.95
C ALA A 243 -6.69 -7.36 17.67
N TYR A 244 -5.80 -8.15 17.08
CA TYR A 244 -5.22 -9.31 17.76
C TYR A 244 -4.51 -8.88 19.05
N SER A 245 -4.60 -9.69 20.09
CA SER A 245 -3.90 -9.45 21.36
C SER A 245 -2.40 -9.71 21.22
N ASP A 246 -1.63 -9.18 22.17
CA ASP A 246 -0.18 -9.38 22.22
C ASP A 246 0.18 -10.85 22.39
N ALA A 247 -0.51 -11.55 23.30
CA ALA A 247 -0.32 -12.98 23.52
C ALA A 247 -0.63 -13.81 22.28
N PHE A 248 -1.67 -13.43 21.51
CA PHE A 248 -1.96 -14.09 20.24
C PHE A 248 -0.87 -13.84 19.21
N ALA A 249 -0.40 -12.59 19.09
CA ALA A 249 0.66 -12.24 18.16
C ALA A 249 1.95 -13.02 18.44
N ASP A 250 2.34 -13.18 19.72
CA ASP A 250 3.52 -13.97 20.10
C ASP A 250 3.36 -15.46 19.75
N ALA A 251 2.16 -16.02 20.01
CA ALA A 251 1.87 -17.41 19.68
C ALA A 251 1.87 -17.66 18.16
N TYR A 252 1.27 -16.74 17.40
CA TYR A 252 1.29 -16.76 15.94
C TYR A 252 2.69 -16.58 15.38
N HIS A 253 3.49 -15.65 15.92
CA HIS A 253 4.88 -15.44 15.52
C HIS A 253 5.70 -16.73 15.63
N LYS A 254 5.56 -17.43 16.77
CA LYS A 254 6.22 -18.70 17.02
C LYS A 254 5.79 -19.80 16.04
N GLU A 255 4.51 -19.83 15.66
CA GLU A 255 3.98 -20.84 14.75
C GLU A 255 4.34 -20.57 13.29
N VAL A 256 4.31 -19.31 12.86
CA VAL A 256 4.64 -18.86 11.49
C VAL A 256 6.13 -18.92 11.18
N GLY A 257 6.98 -19.11 12.18
CA GLY A 257 8.34 -19.59 11.98
C GLY A 257 9.26 -18.61 11.25
N GLY A 258 9.26 -17.34 11.67
CA GLY A 258 10.19 -16.34 11.13
C GLY A 258 9.86 -15.86 9.72
N GLN A 259 8.68 -16.16 9.18
CA GLN A 259 8.23 -15.70 7.86
C GLN A 259 8.41 -14.19 7.65
N VAL A 260 8.01 -13.37 8.62
CA VAL A 260 8.19 -11.91 8.56
C VAL A 260 9.67 -11.54 8.50
N ALA A 261 10.51 -12.13 9.36
CA ALA A 261 11.95 -11.89 9.35
C ALA A 261 12.60 -12.30 8.02
N TYR A 262 12.14 -13.41 7.42
CA TYR A 262 12.60 -13.88 6.12
C TYR A 262 12.28 -12.88 5.01
N ARG A 263 11.04 -12.36 4.95
CA ARG A 263 10.67 -11.32 3.96
C ARG A 263 11.40 -10.01 4.23
N LEU A 264 11.57 -9.62 5.49
CA LEU A 264 12.31 -8.43 5.91
C LEU A 264 13.81 -8.49 5.54
N LYS A 265 14.38 -9.70 5.42
CA LYS A 265 15.75 -9.90 4.92
C LYS A 265 15.86 -9.74 3.40
N GLN A 266 14.86 -10.22 2.65
CA GLN A 266 14.91 -10.21 1.19
C GLN A 266 14.54 -8.85 0.57
N ALA A 267 13.56 -8.14 1.14
CA ALA A 267 13.06 -6.89 0.59
C ALA A 267 14.16 -5.81 0.46
N PRO A 268 15.03 -5.54 1.46
CA PRO A 268 16.07 -4.52 1.35
C PRO A 268 17.07 -4.80 0.22
N THR A 269 17.41 -6.07 -0.02
CA THR A 269 18.26 -6.47 -1.16
C THR A 269 17.62 -6.09 -2.49
N MET A 270 16.33 -6.37 -2.65
CA MET A 270 15.60 -6.02 -3.88
C MET A 270 15.53 -4.50 -4.06
N VAL A 271 15.24 -3.75 -2.99
CA VAL A 271 15.22 -2.28 -3.00
C VAL A 271 16.58 -1.73 -3.44
N ALA A 272 17.67 -2.15 -2.78
CA ALA A 272 19.02 -1.69 -3.10
C ALA A 272 19.42 -2.05 -4.54
N SER A 273 19.03 -3.25 -5.01
CA SER A 273 19.28 -3.72 -6.38
C SER A 273 18.48 -2.93 -7.42
N MET A 274 17.26 -2.52 -7.12
CA MET A 274 16.44 -1.67 -7.99
C MET A 274 17.00 -0.24 -8.07
N TRP A 275 17.40 0.35 -6.94
CA TRP A 275 18.10 1.65 -6.92
C TRP A 275 19.39 1.60 -7.73
N LEU A 276 20.21 0.56 -7.51
CA LEU A 276 21.44 0.33 -8.27
C LEU A 276 21.14 0.20 -9.76
N SER A 277 20.14 -0.59 -10.14
CA SER A 277 19.78 -0.79 -11.54
C SER A 277 19.30 0.50 -12.20
N ALA A 278 18.45 1.29 -11.53
CA ALA A 278 18.03 2.60 -12.02
C ALA A 278 19.23 3.55 -12.23
N TRP A 279 20.17 3.60 -11.29
CA TRP A 279 21.38 4.41 -11.42
C TRP A 279 22.29 3.94 -12.56
N GLN A 280 22.45 2.63 -12.73
CA GLN A 280 23.27 2.07 -13.83
C GLN A 280 22.63 2.32 -15.20
N ASP A 281 21.32 2.13 -15.32
CA ASP A 281 20.57 2.37 -16.57
C ASP A 281 20.53 3.86 -16.95
N ALA A 282 20.70 4.75 -15.97
CA ALA A 282 20.86 6.18 -16.18
C ALA A 282 22.27 6.59 -16.64
N GLY A 283 23.21 5.64 -16.79
CA GLY A 283 24.58 5.91 -17.20
C GLY A 283 25.53 6.20 -16.05
N LYS A 284 25.18 5.81 -14.81
CA LYS A 284 26.02 5.96 -13.60
C LYS A 284 26.47 7.41 -13.35
N PRO A 285 25.54 8.39 -13.26
CA PRO A 285 25.89 9.77 -12.95
C PRO A 285 26.66 9.85 -11.63
N ASP A 286 27.63 10.77 -11.55
CA ASP A 286 28.39 11.01 -10.33
C ASP A 286 27.49 11.60 -9.24
N LEU A 287 27.20 10.81 -8.20
CA LEU A 287 26.32 11.20 -7.11
C LEU A 287 27.01 12.13 -6.11
N ASP A 288 28.35 12.10 -6.02
CA ASP A 288 29.08 13.03 -5.15
C ASP A 288 28.98 14.47 -5.68
N ALA A 289 28.82 14.64 -6.99
CA ALA A 289 28.56 15.94 -7.60
C ALA A 289 27.17 16.52 -7.23
N LEU A 290 26.23 15.69 -6.75
CA LEU A 290 24.89 16.11 -6.36
C LEU A 290 24.79 16.52 -4.89
N LEU A 291 25.85 16.27 -4.10
CA LEU A 291 25.85 16.44 -2.66
C LEU A 291 26.02 17.90 -2.19
N GLY A 292 26.21 18.85 -3.11
CA GLY A 292 26.52 20.26 -2.82
C GLY A 292 27.93 20.47 -2.23
N ASN A 293 28.30 19.67 -1.22
CA ASN A 293 29.62 19.57 -0.63
C ASN A 293 30.02 18.10 -0.45
N LYS A 294 31.32 17.79 -0.56
CA LYS A 294 31.81 16.41 -0.34
C LYS A 294 31.51 15.93 1.10
N PRO A 295 31.28 14.62 1.30
CA PRO A 295 31.13 14.05 2.64
C PRO A 295 32.30 14.39 3.56
N GLY A 296 31.97 14.99 4.70
CA GLY A 296 32.93 15.36 5.73
C GLY A 296 33.51 14.13 6.44
N LYS A 297 34.57 14.33 7.23
CA LYS A 297 35.19 13.26 8.02
C LYS A 297 34.18 12.65 9.02
N GLU A 298 33.42 13.48 9.71
CA GLU A 298 32.41 13.05 10.69
C GLU A 298 31.30 12.20 10.06
N GLU A 299 30.80 12.60 8.89
CA GLU A 299 29.75 11.85 8.17
C GLU A 299 30.23 10.45 7.76
N LYS A 300 31.48 10.35 7.27
CA LYS A 300 32.11 9.06 6.93
C LYS A 300 32.32 8.19 8.17
N GLU A 301 32.70 8.79 9.30
CA GLU A 301 32.86 8.08 10.57
C GLU A 301 31.53 7.55 11.09
N LYS A 302 30.44 8.34 11.02
CA LYS A 302 29.09 7.89 11.40
C LYS A 302 28.60 6.74 10.52
N LEU A 303 28.74 6.85 9.20
CA LEU A 303 28.41 5.75 8.28
C LEU A 303 29.21 4.48 8.63
N ALA A 304 30.51 4.60 8.90
CA ALA A 304 31.33 3.44 9.27
C ALA A 304 30.90 2.79 10.59
N ILE A 305 30.46 3.59 11.58
CA ILE A 305 29.89 3.09 12.84
C ILE A 305 28.60 2.33 12.56
N GLU A 306 27.68 2.90 11.79
CA GLU A 306 26.40 2.27 11.46
C GLU A 306 26.57 0.98 10.65
N LEU A 307 27.46 0.96 9.66
CA LEU A 307 27.76 -0.26 8.90
C LEU A 307 28.33 -1.37 9.81
N LYS A 308 29.20 -1.02 10.76
CA LYS A 308 29.75 -1.98 11.72
C LYS A 308 28.68 -2.49 12.68
N ALA A 309 27.77 -1.63 13.13
CA ALA A 309 26.63 -2.04 13.96
C ALA A 309 25.68 -2.94 13.16
N TRP A 310 25.42 -2.62 11.89
CA TRP A 310 24.62 -3.44 10.99
C TRP A 310 25.22 -4.84 10.79
N ASP A 311 26.51 -4.94 10.47
CA ASP A 311 27.22 -6.22 10.31
C ASP A 311 27.12 -7.12 11.54
N LYS A 312 27.03 -6.52 12.73
CA LYS A 312 26.92 -7.22 14.02
C LYS A 312 25.49 -7.43 14.50
N ASN A 313 24.48 -6.98 13.75
CA ASN A 313 23.08 -6.95 14.17
C ASN A 313 22.85 -6.13 15.46
N GLU A 314 23.59 -5.04 15.63
CA GLU A 314 23.59 -4.19 16.83
C GLU A 314 22.90 -2.83 16.60
N LEU A 315 22.27 -2.59 15.44
CA LEU A 315 21.60 -1.33 15.11
C LEU A 315 20.57 -0.91 16.17
N ILE A 316 19.74 -1.86 16.64
CA ILE A 316 18.74 -1.57 17.67
C ILE A 316 19.40 -1.33 19.03
N THR A 317 20.33 -2.21 19.44
CA THR A 317 21.00 -2.13 20.74
C THR A 317 21.88 -0.88 20.90
N GLN A 318 22.35 -0.31 19.79
CA GLN A 318 23.13 0.93 19.76
C GLN A 318 22.29 2.17 19.42
N ASP A 319 20.96 2.05 19.33
CA ASP A 319 20.04 3.14 19.00
C ASP A 319 20.31 3.81 17.63
N LEU A 320 20.73 3.01 16.65
CA LEU A 320 21.08 3.44 15.29
C LEU A 320 19.99 3.10 14.25
N LEU A 321 18.93 2.38 14.62
CA LEU A 321 17.81 2.11 13.74
C LEU A 321 16.83 3.30 13.73
N LEU A 322 16.90 4.14 12.70
CA LEU A 322 16.07 5.35 12.55
C LEU A 322 14.57 5.03 12.49
N ALA A 323 14.20 3.82 12.07
CA ALA A 323 12.82 3.36 12.05
C ALA A 323 12.16 3.35 13.44
N LEU A 324 12.94 3.23 14.52
CA LEU A 324 12.46 3.26 15.91
C LEU A 324 12.43 4.68 16.50
N HIS A 325 13.04 5.66 15.82
CA HIS A 325 13.08 7.03 16.30
C HIS A 325 11.78 7.75 15.95
N LYS A 326 11.28 8.56 16.90
CA LYS A 326 10.15 9.45 16.64
C LYS A 326 10.53 10.43 15.54
N GLU A 327 9.66 10.57 14.55
CA GLU A 327 9.80 11.64 13.57
C GLU A 327 9.74 12.98 14.30
N LYS A 328 10.73 13.84 14.07
CA LYS A 328 10.61 15.24 14.47
C LYS A 328 9.50 15.84 13.63
N ALA A 329 8.50 16.46 14.27
CA ALA A 329 7.50 17.21 13.55
C ALA A 329 8.22 18.23 12.65
N VAL A 330 7.99 18.15 11.35
CA VAL A 330 8.41 19.21 10.44
C VAL A 330 7.59 20.43 10.83
N GLU A 331 8.23 21.44 11.41
CA GLU A 331 7.61 22.77 11.54
C GLU A 331 7.26 23.23 10.12
N LYS A 332 5.99 23.08 9.72
CA LYS A 332 5.48 23.80 8.57
C LYS A 332 5.65 25.27 8.93
N ALA A 333 6.49 25.99 8.18
CA ALA A 333 6.54 27.44 8.30
C ALA A 333 5.11 27.96 8.14
N ASP A 334 4.60 28.63 9.17
CA ASP A 334 3.29 29.26 9.15
C ASP A 334 3.26 30.21 7.94
N GLN A 335 2.56 29.83 6.88
CA GLN A 335 2.26 30.71 5.75
C GLN A 335 1.10 31.66 6.07
N ILE A 336 0.90 31.95 7.36
CA ILE A 336 -0.02 33.00 7.78
C ILE A 336 0.74 34.31 7.62
N ASN A 337 0.64 34.92 6.43
CA ASN A 337 0.92 36.34 6.29
C ASN A 337 0.09 37.08 7.34
N SER A 338 0.74 37.94 8.12
CA SER A 338 0.04 38.79 9.07
C SER A 338 -1.04 39.58 8.35
N ALA A 339 -2.19 39.78 8.99
CA ALA A 339 -3.36 40.46 8.42
C ALA A 339 -3.09 41.92 7.93
N GLN A 340 -1.86 42.42 8.06
CA GLN A 340 -1.41 43.71 7.55
C GLN A 340 -1.06 43.70 6.05
N ASP A 341 -0.79 42.52 5.45
CA ASP A 341 -0.36 42.40 4.05
C ASP A 341 -1.49 41.98 3.09
N MET A 342 -2.73 41.92 3.56
CA MET A 342 -3.90 41.66 2.71
C MET A 342 -4.30 42.94 1.96
N VAL A 343 -4.04 42.97 0.65
CA VAL A 343 -4.64 43.97 -0.25
C VAL A 343 -6.17 43.83 -0.17
N ALA A 344 -6.86 44.93 0.08
CA ALA A 344 -8.32 44.94 0.18
C ALA A 344 -8.96 44.38 -1.11
N PRO A 345 -9.96 43.50 -1.00
CA PRO A 345 -10.65 43.00 -2.18
C PRO A 345 -11.37 44.15 -2.90
N PRO A 346 -11.45 44.12 -4.24
CA PRO A 346 -12.19 45.13 -4.99
C PRO A 346 -13.67 45.12 -4.59
N ALA A 347 -14.26 46.30 -4.54
CA ALA A 347 -15.67 46.48 -4.20
C ALA A 347 -16.57 45.69 -5.15
N GLU A 348 -17.46 44.90 -4.55
CA GLU A 348 -18.42 44.04 -5.24
C GLU A 348 -19.45 44.91 -6.00
N GLU A 349 -19.53 44.75 -7.33
CA GLU A 349 -20.61 45.35 -8.12
C GLU A 349 -21.95 44.66 -7.77
N PRO A 350 -23.07 45.40 -7.73
CA PRO A 350 -24.35 44.84 -7.35
C PRO A 350 -24.84 43.83 -8.40
N ALA A 351 -25.21 42.65 -7.93
CA ALA A 351 -25.73 41.56 -8.76
C ALA A 351 -26.98 41.97 -9.56
N PRO A 352 -27.13 41.53 -10.82
CA PRO A 352 -28.33 41.76 -11.60
C PRO A 352 -29.53 40.99 -11.05
N ALA A 353 -30.71 41.61 -11.14
CA ALA A 353 -31.97 41.12 -10.60
C ALA A 353 -32.40 39.76 -11.16
N VAL A 354 -32.89 38.89 -10.27
CA VAL A 354 -33.43 37.56 -10.55
C VAL A 354 -34.73 37.67 -11.36
N PRO A 355 -34.91 36.95 -12.48
CA PRO A 355 -36.19 36.93 -13.19
C PRO A 355 -37.21 36.06 -12.44
N ALA A 356 -38.47 36.52 -12.46
CA ALA A 356 -39.63 35.87 -11.84
C ALA A 356 -39.91 34.44 -12.38
N PRO A 357 -40.54 33.58 -11.56
CA PRO A 357 -40.78 32.18 -11.93
C PRO A 357 -41.80 32.04 -13.07
N VAL A 358 -41.45 31.21 -14.05
CA VAL A 358 -42.32 30.84 -15.17
C VAL A 358 -43.28 29.74 -14.72
N THR A 359 -44.58 29.98 -14.92
CA THR A 359 -45.68 29.03 -14.72
C THR A 359 -45.59 27.86 -15.71
N PRO A 360 -45.90 26.60 -15.30
CA PRO A 360 -45.93 25.49 -16.22
C PRO A 360 -47.18 25.52 -17.11
N ALA A 361 -46.97 25.33 -18.42
CA ALA A 361 -48.02 25.18 -19.42
C ALA A 361 -48.68 23.76 -19.35
N PRO A 362 -49.95 23.62 -19.79
CA PRO A 362 -50.80 22.48 -19.46
C PRO A 362 -50.48 21.19 -20.23
N ALA A 363 -50.72 20.06 -19.55
CA ALA A 363 -50.61 18.71 -20.08
C ALA A 363 -51.68 18.41 -21.15
N THR A 364 -51.24 17.80 -22.24
CA THR A 364 -52.09 17.23 -23.32
C THR A 364 -52.83 15.98 -22.82
N PRO A 365 -54.05 15.68 -23.32
CA PRO A 365 -54.96 14.73 -22.66
C PRO A 365 -54.61 13.26 -22.89
N LEU A 366 -54.91 12.47 -21.85
CA LEU A 366 -54.92 11.01 -21.79
C LEU A 366 -55.91 10.41 -22.81
N ALA A 367 -55.47 9.38 -23.53
CA ALA A 367 -56.34 8.46 -24.24
C ALA A 367 -57.06 7.52 -23.24
N GLU A 368 -58.35 7.30 -23.47
CA GLU A 368 -59.27 6.55 -22.62
C GLU A 368 -58.95 5.02 -22.56
N PRO A 369 -59.32 4.35 -21.45
CA PRO A 369 -58.96 2.96 -21.20
C PRO A 369 -59.94 1.97 -21.85
N GLU A 370 -59.41 1.01 -22.60
CA GLU A 370 -60.17 -0.12 -23.12
C GLU A 370 -60.34 -1.21 -22.04
N LYS A 371 -61.51 -1.17 -21.40
CA LYS A 371 -62.29 -2.26 -20.77
C LYS A 371 -61.53 -3.53 -20.32
N VAL A 372 -61.18 -3.54 -19.04
CA VAL A 372 -60.89 -4.77 -18.27
C VAL A 372 -62.20 -5.48 -17.93
N LYS A 373 -62.39 -6.72 -18.43
CA LYS A 373 -63.42 -7.64 -17.95
C LYS A 373 -62.84 -8.54 -16.84
N VAL A 374 -63.30 -8.31 -15.62
CA VAL A 374 -63.12 -9.22 -14.49
C VAL A 374 -64.07 -10.41 -14.65
N LYS A 375 -63.53 -11.63 -14.54
CA LYS A 375 -64.31 -12.85 -14.32
C LYS A 375 -63.64 -13.67 -13.22
N THR A 376 -64.30 -13.74 -12.07
CA THR A 376 -63.94 -14.59 -10.93
C THR A 376 -64.71 -15.91 -11.06
N LYS A 377 -64.04 -17.07 -11.02
CA LYS A 377 -64.37 -18.21 -10.13
C LYS A 377 -63.55 -19.48 -10.38
N ASN A 378 -63.05 -20.00 -9.26
CA ASN A 378 -62.99 -21.38 -8.76
C ASN A 378 -62.02 -22.45 -9.30
N GLU A 379 -61.67 -23.27 -8.29
CA GLU A 379 -60.86 -24.47 -8.21
C GLU A 379 -61.33 -25.64 -9.08
N GLU A 380 -60.43 -26.64 -9.16
CA GLU A 380 -60.53 -28.00 -9.70
C GLU A 380 -60.14 -28.25 -11.16
N GLY A 381 -59.13 -29.11 -11.32
CA GLY A 381 -59.24 -30.22 -12.26
C GLY A 381 -58.38 -30.19 -13.53
N SER A 382 -57.18 -30.78 -13.43
CA SER A 382 -56.58 -31.75 -14.37
C SER A 382 -56.87 -31.63 -15.88
N SER A 383 -55.82 -31.44 -16.70
CA SER A 383 -55.19 -32.55 -17.44
C SER A 383 -54.25 -32.09 -18.57
N LYS A 384 -53.29 -32.97 -18.86
CA LYS A 384 -52.16 -32.91 -19.80
C LYS A 384 -52.57 -32.61 -21.26
N ARG A 385 -51.70 -31.90 -22.00
CA ARG A 385 -51.13 -32.44 -23.27
C ARG A 385 -49.84 -31.73 -23.71
N LYS A 386 -48.83 -32.55 -24.02
CA LYS A 386 -47.62 -32.20 -24.79
C LYS A 386 -48.00 -31.95 -26.25
N GLU A 387 -47.35 -30.98 -26.89
CA GLU A 387 -47.01 -31.12 -28.31
C GLU A 387 -45.63 -30.50 -28.63
N LYS A 388 -44.77 -31.33 -29.20
CA LYS A 388 -43.48 -31.00 -29.82
C LYS A 388 -43.78 -30.62 -31.27
N ARG A 389 -43.18 -29.55 -31.79
CA ARG A 389 -42.85 -29.46 -33.22
C ARG A 389 -41.43 -28.99 -33.44
N LYS A 390 -40.94 -29.39 -34.61
CA LYS A 390 -39.60 -29.82 -34.96
C LYS A 390 -38.97 -28.81 -35.92
N LYS A 391 -37.67 -28.56 -35.68
CA LYS A 391 -36.55 -28.21 -36.57
C LYS A 391 -36.81 -28.10 -38.09
N GLU A 392 -36.25 -27.05 -38.70
CA GLU A 392 -35.56 -26.92 -40.01
C GLU A 392 -35.42 -25.40 -40.32
N ASP A 393 -34.41 -24.84 -41.00
CA ASP A 393 -33.02 -25.19 -41.30
C ASP A 393 -32.32 -23.88 -41.77
N LYS A 394 -30.98 -23.91 -41.80
CA LYS A 394 -29.97 -22.92 -42.26
C LYS A 394 -30.37 -21.83 -43.29
N LYS A 395 -29.74 -20.64 -43.17
CA LYS A 395 -28.70 -20.14 -44.10
C LYS A 395 -27.94 -18.89 -43.60
N GLU A 396 -26.70 -18.80 -44.10
CA GLU A 396 -25.59 -17.85 -43.86
C GLU A 396 -25.80 -16.42 -44.39
N ASN A 397 -24.79 -15.58 -44.08
CA ASN A 397 -24.36 -14.30 -44.68
C ASN A 397 -25.09 -13.03 -44.19
N ASP A 398 -24.47 -11.86 -43.97
CA ASP A 398 -23.12 -11.30 -44.18
C ASP A 398 -23.00 -10.14 -43.15
N GLY A 399 -21.84 -9.85 -42.54
CA GLY A 399 -20.91 -8.86 -43.09
C GLY A 399 -21.20 -7.42 -42.62
N TRP A 400 -20.28 -6.88 -41.81
CA TRP A 400 -19.99 -5.44 -41.64
C TRP A 400 -21.09 -4.49 -41.13
N ASN A 401 -21.03 -4.17 -39.83
CA ASN A 401 -20.78 -2.81 -39.31
C ASN A 401 -20.63 -2.84 -37.79
#